data_AF-A0AAE0YCI5-F1
#
_entry.id   AF-A0AAE0YCI5-F1
#
_cell.length_a   1.000
_cell.length_b   1.000
_cell.length_c   1.000
_cell.angle_alpha   90.00
_cell.angle_beta   90.00
_cell.angle_gamma   90.00
#
_symmetry.space_group_name_H-M   'P 1'
#
loop_
_entity.id
_entity.type
_entity.pdbx_description
1 polymer ?
#
loop_
_entity_poly.entity_id
_entity_poly.type
_entity_poly.pdbx_seq_one_letter_code
_entity_poly.pdbx_strand_id
1 'polypeptide(L)'
;MQLEWDMKMWWPHNEAMIAFLMAYKHTGEKDYLNNFAQVLEYSLNRFVDREHGEWFGYLSREGHLKIKAKGGQWKGCFHVPRALMMCEKLLHELIQTH
;
A
#
# COMPACT_ATOMS: atom_id res chain seq x y z
N MET A 1 6.45 9.46 20.34
CA MET A 1 6.79 8.63 19.17
C MET A 1 7.55 9.52 18.20
N GLN A 2 8.83 9.24 17.96
CA GLN A 2 9.60 9.98 16.97
C GLN A 2 9.55 9.21 15.66
N LEU A 3 9.04 9.85 14.60
CA LEU A 3 9.12 9.31 13.26
C LEU A 3 10.53 9.55 12.73
N GLU A 4 11.17 8.51 12.22
CA GLU A 4 12.50 8.57 11.62
C GLU A 4 12.37 8.59 10.08
N TRP A 5 13.29 9.27 9.42
CA TRP A 5 13.23 9.57 7.98
C TRP A 5 13.28 8.33 7.09
N ASP A 6 13.82 7.22 7.58
CA ASP A 6 14.01 5.95 6.87
C ASP A 6 12.96 4.89 7.21
N MET A 7 12.00 5.23 8.09
CA MET A 7 10.90 4.33 8.44
C MET A 7 10.04 4.00 7.23
N LYS A 8 9.51 2.79 7.22
CA LYS A 8 8.55 2.34 6.23
C LYS A 8 7.16 2.50 6.83
N MET A 9 6.46 3.56 6.40
CA MET A 9 5.07 3.82 6.79
C MET A 9 4.12 3.09 5.83
N TRP A 10 2.93 2.69 6.29
CA TRP A 10 1.93 2.03 5.45
C TRP A 10 1.42 2.92 4.30
N TRP A 11 1.12 4.20 4.60
CA TRP A 11 0.38 5.06 3.67
C TRP A 11 1.17 5.42 2.40
N PRO A 12 2.49 5.68 2.39
CA PRO A 12 3.21 5.93 1.14
C PRO A 12 3.16 4.73 0.18
N HIS A 13 3.17 3.51 0.71
CA HIS A 13 3.05 2.30 -0.10
C HIS A 13 1.61 2.13 -0.62
N ASN A 14 0.59 2.48 0.18
CA ASN A 14 -0.80 2.53 -0.28
C ASN A 14 -0.99 3.52 -1.44
N GLU A 15 -0.43 4.72 -1.34
CA GLU A 15 -0.51 5.72 -2.42
C GLU A 15 0.29 5.30 -3.64
N ALA A 16 1.47 4.70 -3.46
CA ALA A 16 2.28 4.19 -4.57
C ALA A 16 1.54 3.12 -5.37
N MET A 17 0.81 2.21 -4.70
CA MET A 17 -0.04 1.22 -5.39
C MET A 17 -1.07 1.88 -6.30
N ILE A 18 -1.80 2.88 -5.78
CA ILE A 18 -2.79 3.63 -6.57
C ILE A 18 -2.12 4.35 -7.73
N ALA A 19 -1.02 5.05 -7.47
CA ALA A 19 -0.30 5.85 -8.47
C ALA A 19 0.21 4.98 -9.62
N PHE A 20 0.82 3.84 -9.32
CA PHE A 20 1.33 2.93 -10.34
C PHE A 20 0.22 2.29 -11.19
N LEU A 21 -0.90 1.87 -10.59
CA LEU A 21 -2.03 1.39 -11.39
C LEU A 21 -2.65 2.48 -12.26
N MET A 22 -2.79 3.70 -11.75
CA MET A 22 -3.29 4.83 -12.53
C MET A 22 -2.35 5.16 -13.70
N ALA A 23 -1.03 5.17 -13.44
CA ALA A 23 -0.03 5.40 -14.47
C ALA A 23 -0.09 4.32 -15.56
N TYR A 24 -0.13 3.04 -15.17
CA TYR A 24 -0.29 1.93 -16.12
C TYR A 24 -1.57 2.07 -16.94
N LYS A 25 -2.70 2.39 -16.31
CA LYS A 25 -3.97 2.61 -17.01
C LYS A 25 -3.89 3.76 -18.02
N HIS A 26 -3.14 4.82 -17.72
CA HIS A 26 -3.04 6.00 -18.59
C HIS A 26 -2.05 5.82 -19.73
N THR A 27 -0.92 5.15 -19.50
CA THR A 27 0.18 5.07 -20.47
C THR A 27 0.29 3.71 -21.17
N GLY A 28 -0.21 2.64 -20.56
CA GLY A 28 0.00 1.26 -21.01
C GLY A 28 1.41 0.72 -20.77
N GLU A 29 2.30 1.49 -20.11
CA GLU A 29 3.68 1.09 -19.89
C GLU A 29 3.79 0.02 -18.80
N LYS A 30 4.27 -1.17 -19.19
CA LYS A 30 4.31 -2.35 -18.31
C LYS A 30 5.15 -2.17 -17.04
N ASP A 31 6.13 -1.27 -17.05
CA ASP A 31 6.96 -0.99 -15.89
C ASP A 31 6.13 -0.45 -14.71
N TYR A 32 5.06 0.30 -14.97
CA TYR A 32 4.15 0.74 -13.91
C TYR A 32 3.38 -0.44 -13.30
N LEU A 33 2.96 -1.42 -14.09
CA LEU A 33 2.31 -2.62 -13.57
C LEU A 33 3.29 -3.48 -12.75
N ASN A 34 4.55 -3.60 -13.20
CA ASN A 34 5.61 -4.29 -12.46
C ASN A 34 5.89 -3.60 -11.12
N ASN A 35 5.97 -2.27 -11.11
CA ASN A 35 6.17 -1.48 -9.89
C ASN A 35 4.98 -1.62 -8.94
N PHE A 36 3.74 -1.59 -9.46
CA PHE A 36 2.55 -1.88 -8.65
C PHE A 36 2.66 -3.26 -7.98
N ALA A 37 3.00 -4.30 -8.74
CA ALA A 37 3.12 -5.66 -8.22
C ALA A 37 4.20 -5.74 -7.13
N GLN A 38 5.35 -5.10 -7.34
CA GLN A 38 6.43 -5.06 -6.35
C GLN A 38 6.00 -4.36 -5.04
N VAL A 39 5.32 -3.21 -5.13
CA VAL A 39 4.83 -2.49 -3.93
C VAL A 39 3.73 -3.29 -3.23
N LEU A 40 2.82 -3.90 -3.97
CA LEU A 40 1.76 -4.75 -3.42
C LEU A 40 2.36 -5.93 -2.66
N GLU A 41 3.30 -6.67 -3.28
CA GLU A 41 3.96 -7.81 -2.65
C GLU A 41 4.68 -7.41 -1.36
N TYR A 42 5.50 -6.35 -1.40
CA TYR A 42 6.16 -5.84 -0.20
C TYR A 42 5.14 -5.50 0.88
N SER A 43 4.05 -4.83 0.50
CA SER A 43 3.06 -4.36 1.45
C SER A 43 2.29 -5.51 2.12
N LEU A 44 1.89 -6.52 1.33
CA LEU A 44 1.20 -7.71 1.81
C LEU A 44 2.08 -8.57 2.73
N ASN A 45 3.39 -8.54 2.54
CA ASN A 45 4.35 -9.29 3.34
C ASN A 45 4.78 -8.57 4.62
N ARG A 46 4.72 -7.24 4.65
CA ARG A 46 5.30 -6.43 5.73
C ARG A 46 4.28 -5.70 6.60
N PHE A 47 3.18 -5.22 6.03
CA PHE A 47 2.20 -4.43 6.78
C PHE A 47 0.99 -5.26 7.21
N VAL A 48 0.54 -6.23 6.42
CA VAL A 48 -0.70 -6.97 6.73
C VAL A 48 -0.54 -7.82 7.99
N ASP A 49 -1.42 -7.60 8.95
CA ASP A 49 -1.60 -8.51 10.08
C ASP A 49 -2.65 -9.55 9.71
N ARG A 50 -2.19 -10.77 9.42
CA ARG A 50 -3.04 -11.89 9.00
C ARG A 50 -3.77 -12.54 10.17
N GLU A 51 -3.35 -12.28 11.41
CA GLU A 51 -3.95 -12.88 12.61
C GLU A 51 -5.13 -12.04 13.10
N HIS A 52 -4.98 -10.71 13.12
CA HIS A 52 -6.00 -9.80 13.68
C HIS A 52 -6.67 -8.89 12.65
N GLY A 53 -6.31 -9.02 11.37
CA GLY A 53 -6.78 -8.14 10.30
C GLY A 53 -6.15 -6.75 10.32
N GLU A 54 -6.41 -5.98 9.27
CA GLU A 54 -5.84 -4.63 9.06
C GLU A 54 -4.30 -4.64 8.89
N TRP A 55 -3.69 -3.47 8.73
CA TRP A 55 -2.28 -3.26 8.40
C TRP A 55 -1.57 -2.53 9.54
N PHE A 56 -0.41 -3.01 9.96
CA PHE A 56 0.49 -2.21 10.80
C PHE A 56 0.86 -0.90 10.11
N GLY A 57 1.02 0.18 10.90
CA GLY A 57 1.37 1.49 10.36
C GLY A 57 2.88 1.69 10.18
N TYR A 58 3.69 1.20 11.11
CA TYR A 58 5.04 1.73 11.28
C TYR A 58 6.07 0.60 11.40
N LEU A 59 6.97 0.54 10.42
CA LEU A 59 8.09 -0.40 10.39
C LEU A 59 9.43 0.35 10.41
N SER A 60 10.48 -0.33 10.85
CA SER A 60 11.87 0.15 10.69
C SER A 60 12.28 0.17 9.23
N ARG A 61 13.45 0.74 8.93
CA ARG A 61 14.06 0.71 7.60
C ARG A 61 14.17 -0.71 7.01
N GLU A 62 14.48 -1.68 7.86
CA GLU A 62 14.61 -3.11 7.51
C GLU A 62 13.25 -3.82 7.37
N GLY A 63 12.14 -3.12 7.67
CA GLY A 63 10.80 -3.69 7.61
C GLY A 63 10.38 -4.47 8.85
N HIS A 64 11.04 -4.27 9.99
CA HIS A 64 10.61 -4.85 11.27
C HIS A 64 9.50 -4.01 11.90
N LEU A 65 8.52 -4.67 12.49
CA LEU A 65 7.40 -4.00 13.16
C LEU A 65 7.90 -3.15 14.34
N LYS A 66 7.66 -1.84 14.29
CA LYS A 66 8.01 -0.91 15.38
C LYS A 66 6.82 -0.64 16.29
N ILE A 67 5.61 -0.60 15.74
CA ILE A 67 4.40 -0.21 16.48
C ILE A 67 3.25 -1.14 16.13
N LYS A 68 2.75 -1.87 17.13
CA LYS A 68 1.66 -2.86 16.98
C LYS A 68 0.27 -2.23 16.83
N ALA A 69 0.11 -0.95 17.15
CA ALA A 69 -1.18 -0.27 17.07
C ALA A 69 -1.68 -0.19 15.62
N LYS A 70 -2.96 -0.54 15.41
CA LYS A 70 -3.65 -0.49 14.10
C LYS A 70 -4.27 0.88 13.80
N GLY A 71 -4.40 1.72 14.81
CA GLY A 71 -4.89 3.09 14.70
C GLY A 71 -4.24 4.00 15.73
N GLY A 72 -4.37 5.31 15.50
CA GLY A 72 -3.85 6.35 16.37
C GLY A 72 -4.16 7.74 15.80
N GLN A 73 -3.50 8.77 16.32
CA GLN A 73 -3.71 10.16 15.86
C GLN A 73 -3.51 10.35 14.35
N TRP A 74 -2.65 9.53 13.74
CA TRP A 74 -2.24 9.66 12.34
C TRP A 74 -2.64 8.47 11.46
N LYS A 75 -3.20 7.40 12.05
CA LYS A 75 -3.66 6.21 11.34
C LYS A 75 -5.12 5.92 11.69
N GLY A 76 -5.98 6.01 10.69
CA GLY A 76 -7.39 5.69 10.80
C GLY A 76 -7.89 4.92 9.58
N CYS A 77 -9.21 4.73 9.52
CA CYS A 77 -9.91 4.07 8.41
C CYS A 77 -9.96 4.96 7.16
N PHE A 78 -8.81 5.16 6.51
CA PHE A 78 -8.71 6.00 5.31
C PHE A 78 -7.76 5.41 4.26
N HIS A 79 -6.44 5.50 4.46
CA HIS A 79 -5.47 5.11 3.42
C HIS A 79 -5.59 3.64 3.00
N VAL A 80 -5.70 2.71 3.94
CA VAL A 80 -5.82 1.27 3.65
C VAL A 80 -7.10 0.96 2.86
N PRO A 81 -8.32 1.24 3.37
CA PRO A 81 -9.55 0.90 2.64
C PRO A 81 -9.65 1.65 1.30
N ARG A 82 -9.25 2.93 1.25
CA ARG A 82 -9.25 3.71 0.00
C ARG A 82 -8.34 3.07 -1.04
N ALA A 83 -7.10 2.74 -0.67
CA ALA A 83 -6.16 2.18 -1.62
C ALA A 83 -6.62 0.83 -2.16
N LEU A 84 -7.12 -0.07 -1.31
CA LEU A 84 -7.63 -1.37 -1.75
C LEU A 84 -8.85 -1.21 -2.68
N MET A 85 -9.83 -0.38 -2.32
CA MET A 85 -11.01 -0.11 -3.14
C MET A 85 -10.64 0.54 -4.49
N MET A 86 -9.68 1.48 -4.49
CA MET A 86 -9.23 2.11 -5.73
C MET A 86 -8.45 1.15 -6.62
N CYS A 87 -7.58 0.32 -6.05
CA CYS A 87 -6.84 -0.69 -6.81
C CYS A 87 -7.81 -1.72 -7.40
N GLU A 88 -8.79 -2.19 -6.63
CA GLU A 88 -9.84 -3.10 -7.12
C GLU A 88 -10.61 -2.50 -8.30
N LYS A 89 -11.04 -1.23 -8.17
CA LYS A 89 -11.74 -0.53 -9.26
C LYS A 89 -10.89 -0.40 -10.51
N LEU A 90 -9.64 0.03 -10.37
CA LEU A 90 -8.72 0.21 -11.50
C LEU A 90 -8.40 -1.12 -12.19
N LEU A 91 -8.19 -2.19 -11.43
CA LEU A 91 -7.95 -3.53 -11.96
C LEU A 91 -9.16 -4.07 -12.72
N HIS A 92 -10.38 -3.88 -12.19
CA HIS A 92 -11.61 -4.25 -12.92
C HIS A 92 -11.73 -3.53 -14.26
N GLU A 93 -11.47 -2.22 -14.28
CA GLU A 93 -11.51 -1.42 -15.51
C GLU A 93 -10.45 -1.88 -16.53
N LEU A 94 -9.24 -2.22 -16.06
CA LEU A 94 -8.16 -2.74 -16.91
C LEU A 94 -8.50 -4.10 -17.53
N ILE A 95 -9.13 -5.00 -16.76
CA ILE A 95 -9.52 -6.34 -17.25
C ILE A 95 -10.66 -6.24 -18.26
N GLN A 96 -11.58 -5.27 -18.14
CA GLN A 96 -12.69 -5.09 -19.08
C GLN A 96 -12.29 -4.42 -20.41
N THR A 97 -11.14 -3.75 -20.44
CA THR A 97 -10.65 -3.05 -21.64
C THR A 97 -9.82 -3.96 -22.56
N HIS A 98 -9.57 -5.20 -22.13
CA HIS A 98 -8.85 -6.25 -22.85
C HIS A 98 -9.73 -7.49 -23.03
#